data_AF-A0A5S4FYY3-F1
#
_entry.id   AF-A0A5S4FYY3-F1
#
_cell.length_a   1.000
_cell.length_b   1.000
_cell.length_c   1.000
_cell.angle_alpha   90.00
_cell.angle_beta   90.00
_cell.angle_gamma   90.00
#
_symmetry.space_group_name_H-M   'P 1'
#
loop_
_entity.id
_entity.type
_entity.pdbx_description
1 polymer ?
#
loop_
_entity_poly.entity_id
_entity_poly.type
_entity_poly.pdbx_seq_one_letter_code
_entity_poly.pdbx_strand_id
1 'polypeptide(L)'
;MDLAPYVDRLRRELAVAAGAGGEDARALAERLAAPLESATRLALLEALSAAADEITRDLAPGSVEVRLRGRDPGFVVTPPPGGQFETGGA
;
A
#
# COMPACT_ATOMS: atom_id res chain seq x y z
N MET A 1 8.07 -3.84 1.75
CA MET A 1 7.20 -3.76 0.56
C MET A 1 7.45 -2.40 -0.06
N ASP A 2 7.71 -2.37 -1.36
CA ASP A 2 7.83 -1.12 -2.11
C ASP A 2 6.43 -0.70 -2.62
N LEU A 3 6.01 0.52 -2.29
CA LEU A 3 4.73 1.10 -2.73
C LEU A 3 4.86 1.89 -4.04
N ALA A 4 6.08 2.21 -4.48
CA ALA A 4 6.32 3.02 -5.68
C ALA A 4 5.62 2.46 -6.94
N PRO A 5 5.61 1.13 -7.22
CA PRO A 5 4.94 0.61 -8.41
C PRO A 5 3.44 0.89 -8.48
N TYR A 6 2.76 0.90 -7.33
CA TYR A 6 1.32 1.18 -7.24
C TYR A 6 1.02 2.66 -7.48
N VAL A 7 1.82 3.53 -6.87
CA VAL A 7 1.75 4.99 -7.07
C VAL A 7 2.03 5.34 -8.53
N ASP A 8 3.08 4.76 -9.11
CA ASP A 8 3.47 5.00 -10.50
C ASP A 8 2.40 4.51 -11.48
N ARG A 9 1.73 3.40 -11.18
CA ARG A 9 0.61 2.92 -11.98
C ARG A 9 -0.54 3.93 -11.98
N LEU A 10 -0.94 4.43 -10.81
CA LEU A 10 -1.99 5.44 -10.68
C LEU A 10 -1.62 6.73 -11.41
N ARG A 11 -0.36 7.17 -11.32
CA ARG A 11 0.13 8.35 -12.05
C ARG A 11 0.04 8.17 -13.56
N ARG A 12 0.40 6.99 -14.08
CA ARG A 12 0.26 6.67 -15.51
C ARG A 12 -1.21 6.65 -15.94
N GLU A 13 -2.08 6.01 -15.18
CA GLU A 13 -3.51 5.95 -15.47
C GLU A 13 -4.16 7.35 -15.46
N LEU A 14 -3.77 8.21 -14.51
CA LEU A 14 -4.18 9.61 -14.47
C LEU A 14 -3.74 10.38 -15.72
N ALA A 15 -2.48 10.21 -16.16
CA ALA A 15 -1.97 10.86 -17.36
C ALA A 15 -2.71 10.41 -18.64
N VAL A 16 -3.03 9.11 -18.75
CA VAL A 16 -3.82 8.57 -19.86
C VAL A 16 -5.23 9.18 -19.87
N ALA A 17 -5.90 9.19 -18.72
CA ALA A 17 -7.25 9.75 -18.59
C ALA A 17 -7.28 11.27 -18.89
N ALA A 18 -6.33 12.02 -18.35
CA ALA A 18 -6.17 13.45 -18.62
C ALA A 18 -5.87 13.72 -20.09
N GLY A 19 -5.12 12.82 -20.74
CA GLY A 19 -4.81 12.90 -22.16
C GLY A 19 -6.04 12.83 -23.08
N ALA A 20 -7.11 12.19 -22.66
CA ALA A 20 -8.39 12.17 -23.37
C ALA A 20 -9.22 13.45 -23.15
N GLY A 21 -8.94 14.21 -22.08
CA GLY A 21 -9.67 15.41 -21.68
C GLY A 21 -9.14 16.73 -22.28
N GLY A 22 -8.12 16.68 -23.14
CA GLY A 22 -7.50 17.86 -23.76
C GLY A 22 -6.41 18.53 -22.91
N GLU A 23 -5.89 19.65 -23.40
CA GLU A 23 -4.72 20.34 -22.82
C GLU A 23 -4.95 20.84 -21.39
N ASP A 24 -6.12 21.39 -21.08
CA ASP A 24 -6.43 21.88 -19.73
C ASP A 24 -6.45 20.74 -18.69
N ALA A 25 -6.98 19.58 -19.08
CA ALA A 25 -6.99 18.39 -18.25
C ALA A 25 -5.57 17.84 -18.03
N ARG A 26 -4.73 17.82 -19.06
CA ARG A 26 -3.30 17.45 -18.96
C ARG A 26 -2.57 18.38 -18.00
N ALA A 27 -2.69 19.69 -18.19
CA ALA A 27 -2.05 20.68 -17.34
C ALA A 27 -2.50 20.57 -15.87
N LEU A 28 -3.77 20.25 -15.62
CA LEU A 28 -4.26 19.98 -14.27
C LEU A 28 -3.64 18.70 -13.69
N ALA A 29 -3.62 17.61 -14.44
CA ALA A 29 -3.06 16.34 -14.01
C ALA A 29 -1.57 16.43 -13.67
N GLU A 30 -0.79 17.18 -14.46
CA GLU A 30 0.63 17.44 -14.18
C GLU A 30 0.83 18.15 -12.84
N ARG A 31 0.01 19.17 -12.53
CA ARG A 31 0.06 19.87 -11.23
C ARG A 31 -0.36 18.97 -10.07
N LEU A 32 -1.28 18.03 -10.31
CA LEU A 32 -1.78 17.12 -9.27
C LEU A 32 -0.91 15.89 -9.05
N ALA A 33 -0.06 15.50 -10.00
CA ALA A 33 0.70 14.26 -9.94
C ALA A 33 1.54 14.13 -8.65
N ALA A 34 2.28 15.18 -8.28
CA ALA A 34 3.12 15.18 -7.08
C ALA A 34 2.32 15.14 -5.76
N PRO A 35 1.29 15.99 -5.52
CA PRO A 35 0.50 15.88 -4.30
C PRO A 35 -0.31 14.58 -4.22
N LEU A 36 -0.76 14.04 -5.37
CA LEU A 36 -1.49 12.77 -5.42
C LEU A 36 -0.61 11.57 -5.05
N GLU A 37 0.69 11.60 -5.37
CA GLU A 37 1.62 10.56 -4.94
C GLU A 37 1.68 10.43 -3.42
N SER A 38 1.80 11.58 -2.72
CA SER A 38 1.88 11.59 -1.25
C SER A 38 0.58 11.12 -0.62
N ALA A 39 -0.57 11.61 -1.12
CA ALA A 39 -1.89 11.22 -0.64
C ALA A 39 -2.17 9.72 -0.86
N THR A 40 -1.82 9.20 -2.05
CA THR A 40 -1.99 7.78 -2.39
C THR A 40 -1.15 6.89 -1.48
N ARG A 41 0.11 7.25 -1.23
CA ARG A 41 0.98 6.49 -0.34
C ARG A 41 0.41 6.43 1.08
N LEU A 42 -0.08 7.56 1.59
CA LEU A 42 -0.70 7.61 2.92
C LEU A 42 -1.94 6.71 2.98
N ALA A 43 -2.85 6.81 2.00
CA ALA A 43 -4.04 5.98 1.94
C ALA A 43 -3.72 4.48 1.87
N LEU A 44 -2.67 4.09 1.13
CA LEU A 44 -2.20 2.70 1.10
C LEU A 44 -1.67 2.24 2.47
N LEU A 45 -0.93 3.08 3.19
CA LEU A 45 -0.45 2.76 4.54
C LEU A 45 -1.59 2.61 5.54
N GLU A 46 -2.60 3.48 5.47
CA GLU A 46 -3.81 3.40 6.28
C GLU A 46 -4.58 2.10 6.00
N ALA A 47 -4.77 1.76 4.73
CA ALA A 47 -5.43 0.53 4.32
C ALA A 47 -4.68 -0.73 4.80
N LEU A 48 -3.34 -0.76 4.68
CA LEU A 48 -2.52 -1.88 5.16
C LEU A 48 -2.59 -2.02 6.69
N SER A 49 -2.65 -0.89 7.41
CA SER A 49 -2.77 -0.89 8.88
C SER A 49 -4.12 -1.44 9.31
N ALA A 50 -5.21 -0.98 8.68
CA ALA A 50 -6.55 -1.48 8.95
C ALA A 50 -6.68 -2.98 8.64
N ALA A 51 -6.08 -3.45 7.54
CA ALA A 51 -6.05 -4.88 7.21
C ALA A 51 -5.27 -5.71 8.24
N ALA A 52 -4.16 -5.19 8.76
CA ALA A 52 -3.40 -5.86 9.82
C ALA A 52 -4.20 -5.99 11.13
N ASP A 53 -4.98 -4.96 11.49
CA ASP A 53 -5.86 -4.99 12.66
C ASP A 53 -7.01 -6.00 12.49
N GLU A 54 -7.55 -6.14 11.29
CA GLU A 54 -8.54 -7.17 10.96
C GLU A 54 -7.94 -8.57 11.10
N ILE A 55 -6.80 -8.83 10.45
CA ILE A 55 -6.13 -10.14 10.51
C ILE A 55 -5.71 -10.48 11.94
N THR A 56 -5.21 -9.51 12.72
CA THR A 56 -4.79 -9.73 14.11
C THR A 56 -5.94 -10.21 14.99
N ARG A 57 -7.15 -9.68 14.79
CA ARG A 57 -8.33 -10.13 15.54
C ARG A 57 -8.67 -11.58 15.23
N ASP A 58 -8.56 -11.98 13.98
CA ASP A 58 -8.85 -13.34 13.53
C ASP A 58 -7.73 -14.34 13.86
N LEU A 59 -6.48 -13.86 13.98
CA LEU A 59 -5.29 -14.69 14.25
C LEU A 59 -5.06 -15.00 15.73
N ALA A 60 -5.84 -14.42 16.65
CA ALA A 60 -5.62 -14.56 18.09
C ALA A 60 -5.48 -16.04 18.53
N PRO A 61 -4.49 -16.38 19.39
CA PRO A 61 -3.59 -15.49 20.14
C PRO A 61 -2.36 -14.95 19.38
N GLY A 62 -2.23 -15.18 18.07
CA GLY A 62 -1.18 -14.55 17.24
C GLY A 62 -1.52 -13.11 16.83
N SER A 63 -0.62 -12.46 16.08
CA SER A 63 -0.80 -11.08 15.61
C SER A 63 -0.13 -10.81 14.27
N VAL A 64 -0.59 -9.77 13.58
CA VAL A 64 0.04 -9.21 12.39
C VAL A 64 0.21 -7.71 12.58
N GLU A 65 1.43 -7.22 12.45
CA GLU A 65 1.75 -5.80 12.61
C GLU A 65 2.35 -5.23 11.32
N VAL A 66 2.07 -3.97 11.03
CA VAL A 66 2.77 -3.22 9.96
C VAL A 66 3.94 -2.46 10.58
N ARG A 67 5.15 -2.73 10.11
CA ARG A 67 6.37 -1.99 10.48
C ARG A 67 6.91 -1.23 9.28
N LEU A 68 7.28 0.04 9.52
CA LEU A 68 7.91 0.88 8.51
C LEU A 68 9.43 0.85 8.63
N ARG A 69 10.12 0.66 7.50
CA ARG A 69 11.55 0.93 7.36
C ARG A 69 11.71 2.08 6.38
N GLY A 70 11.91 3.29 6.89
CA GLY A 70 11.79 4.49 6.08
C GLY A 70 10.36 4.62 5.53
N ARG A 71 10.18 4.47 4.21
CA ARG A 71 8.87 4.54 3.54
C ARG A 71 8.32 3.18 3.12
N ASP A 72 9.03 2.11 3.43
CA ASP A 72 8.69 0.76 3.01
C ASP A 72 7.98 0.01 4.14
N PRO A 73 6.66 -0.25 4.02
CA PRO A 73 5.94 -1.07 4.99
C PRO A 73 6.32 -2.54 4.87
N GLY A 74 6.26 -3.27 5.96
CA GLY A 74 6.39 -4.73 5.99
C GLY A 74 5.50 -5.32 7.07
N PHE A 75 4.92 -6.48 6.78
CA PHE A 75 4.17 -7.23 7.78
C PHE A 75 5.12 -8.03 8.66
N VAL A 76 4.89 -7.98 9.96
CA VAL A 76 5.49 -8.88 10.93
C VAL A 76 4.38 -9.74 11.50
N VAL A 77 4.52 -11.05 11.31
CA VAL A 77 3.52 -12.02 11.76
C VAL A 77 4.08 -12.74 12.98
N THR A 78 3.30 -12.75 14.05
CA THR A 78 3.57 -13.52 15.27
C THR A 78 2.57 -14.68 15.33
N PRO A 79 3.02 -15.94 15.23
CA PRO A 79 2.13 -17.10 15.33
C PRO A 79 1.44 -17.20 16.70
N PRO A 80 0.23 -17.76 16.76
CA PRO A 80 -0.31 -18.26 18.02
C PRO A 80 0.58 -19.39 18.59
N PRO A 81 0.72 -19.53 19.92
CA PRO A 81 1.52 -20.60 20.53
C PRO A 81 1.01 -21.98 20.10
N GLY A 82 1.87 -22.80 19.52
CA GLY A 82 1.53 -24.14 19.02
C GLY A 82 1.21 -24.20 17.52
N GLY A 83 1.06 -23.06 16.85
CA GLY A 83 1.00 -22.99 15.39
C GLY A 83 2.40 -23.05 14.80
N GLN A 84 2.85 -24.24 14.41
CA GLN A 84 4.00 -24.36 13.52
C GLN A 84 3.58 -23.76 12.18
N PHE A 85 4.02 -22.55 11.86
CA PHE A 85 4.04 -22.13 10.46
C PHE A 85 5.07 -23.01 9.78
N GLU A 86 4.61 -24.09 9.15
CA GLU A 86 5.42 -24.85 8.21
C GLU A 86 5.80 -23.88 7.09
N THR A 87 6.96 -23.25 7.23
CA THR A 87 7.62 -22.56 6.13
C THR A 87 7.92 -23.65 5.10
N GLY A 88 6.99 -23.82 4.15
CA GLY A 88 7.12 -24.76 3.04
C GLY A 88 8.51 -24.63 2.44
N GLY A 89 9.24 -25.73 2.45
CA GLY A 89 10.62 -25.82 2.01
C GLY A 89 10.82 -25.37 0.56
N ALA A 90 12.04 -24.90 0.32
CA ALA A 90 12.62 -24.61 -0.98
C ALA A 90 12.63 -25.83 -1.91
#